data_AF-A0A915PC89-F1
#
_entry.id   AF-A0A915PC89-F1
#
_cell.length_a   1.000
_cell.length_b   1.000
_cell.length_c   1.000
_cell.angle_alpha   90.00
_cell.angle_beta   90.00
_cell.angle_gamma   90.00
#
_symmetry.space_group_name_H-M   'P 1'
#
loop_
_entity.id
_entity.type
_entity.pdbx_description
1 polymer ?
#
loop_
_entity_poly.entity_id
_entity_poly.type
_entity_poly.pdbx_seq_one_letter_code
_entity_poly.pdbx_strand_id
1 'polypeptide(L)'
;MKFSFFLLIRGALKANDYILTKDFIKLSVHSGTGGNGILRYNGIGGNGGSVFVRANDKVTFEEFCEQFEERPELKAEHGQHSKQTKLIGKNGKDSVSFLKKIIFKKINYFFGC
;
A
#
# COMPACT_ATOMS: atom_id res chain seq x y z
N MET A 1 -21.13 41.01 26.12
CA MET A 1 -21.27 39.63 25.63
C MET A 1 -21.40 39.63 24.12
N LYS A 2 -20.31 39.42 23.39
CA LYS A 2 -20.26 39.40 21.92
C LYS A 2 -19.31 38.29 21.48
N PHE A 3 -19.81 37.05 21.51
CA PHE A 3 -19.08 35.85 21.08
C PHE A 3 -20.05 34.93 20.32
N SER A 4 -20.64 35.42 19.22
CA SER A 4 -21.47 34.56 18.35
C SER A 4 -21.65 35.10 16.93
N PHE A 5 -20.63 35.73 16.36
CA PHE A 5 -20.69 36.13 14.93
C PHE A 5 -19.55 35.54 14.10
N PHE A 6 -18.44 35.15 14.73
CA PHE A 6 -17.30 34.57 14.02
C PHE A 6 -17.51 33.10 13.61
N LEU A 7 -18.45 32.38 14.24
CA LEU A 7 -18.72 30.97 13.92
C LEU A 7 -19.59 30.77 12.67
N LEU A 8 -20.42 31.77 12.32
CA LEU A 8 -21.36 31.68 11.20
C LEU A 8 -20.68 31.85 9.82
N ILE A 9 -19.53 32.51 9.77
CA ILE A 9 -18.80 32.72 8.51
C ILE A 9 -18.10 31.43 8.03
N ARG A 10 -17.82 30.47 8.92
CA ARG A 10 -17.25 29.17 8.54
C ARG A 10 -18.23 28.27 7.77
N GLY A 11 -19.53 28.52 7.83
CA GLY A 11 -20.54 27.74 7.12
C GLY A 11 -20.90 28.27 5.73
N ALA A 12 -20.50 29.50 5.39
CA ALA A 12 -21.03 30.23 4.22
C ALA A 12 -20.05 30.36 3.04
N LEU A 13 -18.81 29.85 3.17
CA LEU A 13 -17.88 29.72 2.05
C LEU A 13 -17.79 28.26 1.59
N LYS A 14 -18.93 27.65 1.26
CA LYS A 14 -18.96 26.45 0.43
C LYS A 14 -19.00 26.88 -1.02
N ALA A 15 -17.94 27.57 -1.43
CA ALA A 15 -17.77 28.11 -2.76
C ALA A 15 -17.13 27.01 -3.62
N ASN A 16 -17.92 26.28 -4.42
CA ASN A 16 -17.49 25.50 -5.59
C ASN A 16 -16.02 25.01 -5.56
N ASP A 17 -15.69 24.11 -4.63
CA ASP A 17 -14.33 23.60 -4.50
C ASP A 17 -14.06 22.54 -5.58
N TYR A 18 -13.73 22.98 -6.79
CA TYR A 18 -12.99 22.17 -7.78
C TYR A 18 -11.48 22.12 -7.47
N ILE A 19 -11.12 22.41 -6.22
CA ILE A 19 -9.74 22.36 -5.74
C ILE A 19 -9.52 20.93 -5.24
N LEU A 20 -8.80 20.13 -6.03
CA LEU A 20 -8.33 18.82 -5.58
C LEU A 20 -7.37 19.05 -4.41
N THR A 21 -7.74 18.58 -3.23
CA THR A 21 -6.94 18.74 -2.01
C THR A 21 -5.71 17.84 -2.00
N LYS A 22 -5.80 16.67 -2.64
CA LYS A 22 -4.70 15.71 -2.83
C LYS A 22 -4.78 15.10 -4.22
N ASP A 23 -3.71 15.27 -5.00
CA ASP A 23 -3.60 14.74 -6.37
C ASP A 23 -2.58 13.61 -6.51
N PHE A 24 -1.65 13.50 -5.58
CA PHE A 24 -0.57 12.53 -5.64
C PHE A 24 -0.30 11.92 -4.27
N ILE A 25 0.11 10.66 -4.29
CA ILE A 25 0.61 9.94 -3.12
C ILE A 25 1.88 9.20 -3.51
N LYS A 26 2.87 9.23 -2.63
CA LYS A 26 4.12 8.49 -2.80
C LYS A 26 4.12 7.34 -1.81
N LEU A 27 4.22 6.11 -2.33
CA LEU A 27 4.26 4.88 -1.54
C LEU A 27 5.60 4.18 -1.72
N SER A 28 6.14 3.66 -0.63
CA SER A 28 7.31 2.78 -0.66
C SER A 28 6.84 1.33 -0.79
N VAL A 29 7.09 0.73 -1.95
CA VAL A 29 6.64 -0.63 -2.25
C VAL A 29 7.77 -1.63 -2.04
N HIS A 30 7.52 -2.65 -1.23
CA HIS A 30 8.47 -3.73 -0.98
C HIS A 30 7.78 -5.08 -1.19
N SER A 31 8.34 -5.89 -2.10
CA SER A 31 7.97 -7.29 -2.21
C SER A 31 8.48 -8.09 -1.01
N GLY A 32 7.86 -9.23 -0.77
CA GLY A 32 8.37 -10.20 0.19
C GLY A 32 9.71 -10.75 -0.28
N THR A 33 10.63 -10.94 0.64
CA THR A 33 11.87 -11.69 0.37
C THR A 33 11.58 -13.19 0.36
N GLY A 34 12.35 -13.96 -0.40
CA GLY A 34 12.32 -15.41 -0.30
C GLY A 34 12.82 -15.90 1.07
N GLY A 35 12.31 -17.05 1.49
CA GLY A 35 12.79 -17.75 2.67
C GLY A 35 14.08 -18.51 2.37
N ASN A 36 15.01 -18.48 3.32
CA ASN A 36 16.19 -19.35 3.32
C ASN A 36 15.84 -20.84 3.47
N GLY A 37 16.53 -21.67 2.70
CA GLY A 37 16.53 -23.12 2.83
C GLY A 37 17.50 -23.64 3.90
N ILE A 38 17.49 -24.95 4.16
CA ILE A 38 18.49 -25.62 5.00
C ILE A 38 19.27 -26.63 4.16
N LEU A 39 20.52 -26.31 3.85
CA LEU A 39 21.38 -27.10 2.95
C LEU A 39 21.53 -28.55 3.40
N ARG A 40 21.75 -28.80 4.71
CA ARG A 40 21.96 -30.15 5.25
C ARG A 40 20.78 -31.10 4.99
N TYR A 41 19.57 -30.58 4.91
CA TYR A 41 18.35 -31.39 4.76
C TYR A 41 17.65 -31.14 3.43
N ASN A 42 18.32 -30.54 2.44
CA ASN A 42 17.72 -30.10 1.19
C ASN A 42 16.41 -29.31 1.40
N GLY A 43 16.34 -28.53 2.48
CA GLY A 43 15.18 -27.70 2.79
C GLY A 43 15.09 -26.52 1.83
N ILE A 44 13.90 -26.29 1.27
CA ILE A 44 13.60 -25.21 0.32
C ILE A 44 12.74 -24.17 1.03
N GLY A 45 13.20 -22.93 1.11
CA GLY A 45 12.41 -21.85 1.69
C GLY A 45 11.28 -21.39 0.77
N GLY A 46 10.27 -20.76 1.34
CA GLY A 46 9.11 -20.31 0.57
C GLY A 46 9.42 -19.07 -0.27
N ASN A 47 8.65 -18.86 -1.34
CA ASN A 47 8.75 -17.65 -2.14
C ASN A 47 8.21 -16.45 -1.36
N GLY A 48 8.79 -15.27 -1.58
CA GLY A 48 8.23 -14.01 -1.07
C GLY A 48 6.96 -13.62 -1.82
N GLY A 49 6.05 -12.93 -1.13
CA GLY A 49 4.82 -12.42 -1.74
C GLY A 49 5.09 -11.25 -2.68
N SER A 50 4.19 -11.04 -3.64
CA SER A 50 4.20 -9.91 -4.57
C SER A 50 3.26 -8.81 -4.13
N VAL A 51 3.53 -7.57 -4.56
CA VAL A 51 2.63 -6.42 -4.34
C VAL A 51 1.90 -6.09 -5.63
N PHE A 52 0.57 -5.99 -5.54
CA PHE A 52 -0.28 -5.62 -6.66
C PHE A 52 -1.12 -4.39 -6.31
N VAL A 53 -1.23 -3.48 -7.27
CA VAL A 53 -2.18 -2.37 -7.20
C VAL A 53 -3.20 -2.58 -8.30
N ARG A 54 -4.47 -2.69 -7.91
CA ARG A 54 -5.57 -2.92 -8.83
C ARG A 54 -6.46 -1.69 -8.90
N ALA A 55 -6.76 -1.25 -10.11
CA ALA A 55 -7.73 -0.20 -10.31
C ALA A 55 -9.16 -0.68 -9.98
N ASN A 56 -9.88 0.09 -9.16
CA ASN A 56 -11.26 -0.14 -8.73
C ASN A 56 -12.04 1.16 -8.76
N ASP A 57 -13.19 1.17 -9.44
CA ASP A 57 -14.02 2.37 -9.62
C ASP A 57 -14.79 2.77 -8.35
N LYS A 58 -14.89 1.85 -7.38
CA LYS A 58 -15.65 2.04 -6.13
C LYS A 58 -14.89 2.78 -5.03
N VAL A 59 -13.57 2.91 -5.15
CA VAL A 59 -12.71 3.49 -4.10
C VAL A 59 -12.34 4.91 -4.51
N THR A 60 -12.48 5.87 -3.58
CA THR A 60 -12.05 7.24 -3.83
C THR A 60 -10.54 7.41 -3.57
N PHE A 61 -9.93 8.43 -4.17
CA PHE A 61 -8.50 8.69 -3.94
C PHE A 61 -8.23 9.16 -2.51
N GLU A 62 -9.18 9.85 -1.89
CA GLU A 62 -9.11 10.30 -0.49
C GLU A 62 -9.10 9.11 0.47
N GLU A 63 -10.05 8.17 0.33
CA GLU A 63 -10.10 6.91 1.11
C GLU A 63 -8.79 6.11 0.97
N PHE A 64 -8.23 6.06 -0.25
CA PHE A 64 -6.96 5.41 -0.48
C PHE A 64 -5.82 6.13 0.23
N CYS A 65 -5.78 7.47 0.20
CA CYS A 65 -4.75 8.23 0.90
C CYS A 65 -4.82 8.02 2.41
N GLU A 66 -6.02 8.06 3.00
CA GLU A 66 -6.26 7.83 4.42
C GLU A 66 -5.70 6.48 4.89
N GLN A 67 -5.84 5.43 4.07
CA GLN A 67 -5.28 4.10 4.39
C GLN A 67 -3.75 4.12 4.60
N PHE A 68 -3.04 5.05 3.96
CA PHE A 68 -1.58 5.11 3.95
C PHE A 68 -1.01 6.36 4.64
N GLU A 69 -1.84 7.15 5.35
CA GLU A 69 -1.39 8.34 6.07
C GLU A 69 -0.40 8.02 7.19
N GLU A 70 -0.66 6.97 7.97
CA GLU A 70 0.22 6.58 9.08
C GLU A 70 1.45 5.79 8.60
N ARG A 71 1.29 4.98 7.55
CA ARG A 71 2.34 4.11 7.01
C ARG A 71 2.27 4.09 5.49
N PRO A 72 3.06 4.94 4.80
CA PRO A 72 3.07 5.02 3.35
C PRO A 72 3.90 3.89 2.72
N GLU A 73 3.69 2.65 3.18
CA GLU A 73 4.43 1.47 2.74
C GLU A 73 3.48 0.34 2.35
N LEU A 74 3.69 -0.20 1.16
CA LEU A 74 3.03 -1.43 0.71
C LEU A 74 4.03 -2.57 0.80
N LYS A 75 3.83 -3.45 1.77
CA LYS A 75 4.72 -4.61 2.02
C LYS A 75 3.95 -5.90 1.78
N ALA A 76 4.52 -6.79 0.97
CA ALA A 76 4.07 -8.18 0.88
C ALA A 76 4.78 -9.04 1.93
N GLU A 77 4.20 -10.20 2.25
CA GLU A 77 4.74 -11.07 3.29
C GLU A 77 6.00 -11.79 2.80
N HIS A 78 6.96 -11.97 3.71
CA HIS A 78 8.18 -12.75 3.43
C HIS A 78 7.87 -14.24 3.33
N GLY A 79 8.60 -14.93 2.46
CA GLY A 79 8.60 -16.39 2.40
C GLY A 79 9.17 -16.98 3.70
N GLN A 80 8.55 -18.05 4.18
CA GLN A 80 8.99 -18.68 5.41
C GLN A 80 10.31 -19.44 5.19
N HIS A 81 11.23 -19.34 6.14
CA HIS A 81 12.42 -20.19 6.19
C HIS A 81 12.05 -21.66 6.38
N SER A 82 12.83 -22.55 5.77
CA SER A 82 12.79 -23.98 6.10
C SER A 82 13.24 -24.21 7.54
N LYS A 83 12.67 -25.22 8.17
CA LYS A 83 13.03 -25.70 9.51
C LYS A 83 13.38 -27.18 9.44
N GLN A 84 14.13 -27.69 10.43
CA GLN A 84 14.43 -29.13 10.47
C GLN A 84 13.16 -29.99 10.50
N THR A 85 12.12 -29.51 11.20
CA THR A 85 10.81 -30.16 11.27
C THR A 85 9.93 -29.90 10.06
N LYS A 86 10.28 -28.92 9.22
CA LYS A 86 9.51 -28.50 8.06
C LYS A 86 10.42 -28.01 6.94
N LEU A 87 10.80 -28.94 6.07
CA LEU A 87 11.78 -28.70 5.01
C LEU A 87 11.27 -27.73 3.93
N ILE A 88 9.96 -27.66 3.71
CA ILE A 88 9.35 -26.76 2.73
C ILE A 88 8.75 -25.55 3.45
N GLY A 89 9.34 -24.38 3.22
CA GLY A 89 8.83 -23.09 3.70
C GLY A 89 7.49 -22.73 3.04
N LYS A 90 6.59 -22.08 3.78
CA LYS A 90 5.37 -21.51 3.19
C LYS A 90 5.71 -20.28 2.35
N ASN A 91 5.03 -20.13 1.22
CA ASN A 91 5.08 -18.90 0.44
C ASN A 91 4.45 -17.75 1.24
N GLY A 92 5.06 -16.57 1.14
CA GLY A 92 4.49 -15.34 1.68
C GLY A 92 3.23 -14.95 0.89
N LYS A 93 2.26 -14.37 1.60
CA LYS A 93 1.03 -13.85 1.01
C LYS A 93 1.28 -12.56 0.20
N ASP A 94 0.60 -12.48 -0.93
CA ASP A 94 0.56 -11.27 -1.76
C ASP A 94 -0.21 -10.14 -1.08
N SER A 95 0.23 -8.91 -1.30
CA SER A 95 -0.45 -7.71 -0.84
C SER A 95 -1.17 -7.03 -2.01
N VAL A 96 -2.47 -6.81 -1.88
CA VAL A 96 -3.30 -6.21 -2.93
C VAL A 96 -3.99 -4.96 -2.39
N SER A 97 -3.77 -3.82 -3.06
CA SER A 97 -4.43 -2.56 -2.73
C SER A 97 -5.23 -2.03 -3.91
N PHE A 98 -6.33 -1.33 -3.63
CA PHE A 98 -7.26 -0.84 -4.63
C PHE A 98 -7.12 0.66 -4.83
N LEU A 99 -6.86 1.11 -6.05
CA LEU A 99 -6.78 2.54 -6.39
C LEU A 99 -7.94 2.92 -7.33
N LYS A 100 -8.41 4.16 -7.28
CA LYS A 100 -9.37 4.67 -8.27
C LYS A 100 -8.81 4.55 -9.69
N LYS A 101 -9.61 4.07 -10.63
CA LYS A 101 -9.24 3.91 -12.05
C LYS A 101 -9.23 5.28 -12.78
N ILE A 102 -8.27 6.12 -12.46
CA ILE A 102 -8.06 7.39 -13.16
C ILE A 102 -6.63 7.33 -13.69
N ILE A 103 -6.49 6.73 -14.88
CA ILE A 103 -5.33 6.77 -15.78
C ILE A 103 -3.96 6.60 -15.06
N PHE A 104 -3.55 5.35 -14.86
CA PHE A 104 -2.20 5.02 -14.40
C PHE A 104 -1.15 5.53 -15.40
N LYS A 105 -0.50 6.65 -15.10
CA LYS A 105 0.73 7.07 -15.80
C LYS A 105 1.89 6.26 -15.21
N LYS A 106 2.25 5.19 -15.94
CA LYS A 106 3.44 4.33 -15.82
C LYS A 106 4.31 4.57 -14.57
N ILE A 107 4.18 3.70 -13.57
CA ILE A 107 5.13 3.62 -12.46
C ILE A 107 6.44 3.06 -13.03
N ASN A 108 7.46 3.91 -13.17
CA ASN A 108 8.81 3.46 -13.46
C ASN A 108 9.40 2.90 -12.16
N TYR A 109 9.42 1.57 -12.02
CA TYR A 109 10.25 0.93 -11.00
C TYR A 109 11.70 0.92 -11.48
N PHE A 110 12.55 1.71 -10.81
CA PHE A 110 13.99 1.57 -10.89
C PHE A 110 14.39 0.42 -9.94
N PHE A 111 14.47 -0.80 -10.44
CA PHE A 111 15.13 -1.89 -9.72
C PHE A 111 16.64 -1.71 -9.93
N GLY A 112 17.32 -1.16 -8.93
CA GLY A 112 18.77 -1.30 -8.82
C GLY A 112 19.07 -2.71 -8.29
N CYS A 113 19.82 -3.49 -9.07
CA CYS A 113 20.46 -4.72 -8.60
C CYS A 113 21.53 -4.42 -7.55
#